data_AF-A0A3R9GA11-F1
#
_entry.id   AF-A0A3R9GA11-F1
#
_cell.length_a   1.000
_cell.length_b   1.000
_cell.length_c   1.000
_cell.angle_alpha   90.00
_cell.angle_beta   90.00
_cell.angle_gamma   90.00
#
_symmetry.space_group_name_H-M   'P 1'
#
loop_
_entity.id
_entity.type
_entity.pdbx_description
1 polymer ?
#
loop_
_entity_poly.entity_id
_entity_poly.type
_entity_poly.pdbx_seq_one_letter_code
_entity_poly.pdbx_strand_id
1 'polypeptide(L)' 'MTEQPTPPTEPSPEEAFNADVPHATPERPLNEVARRALLEAAERRAAEEAAALPNEVGGRKGPEPTRFGDWEKKGLAVDF' A
#
# COMPACT_ATOMS: atom_id res chain seq x y z
N MET A 1 20.47 -3.38 32.01
CA MET A 1 19.96 -2.15 31.37
C MET A 1 19.76 -2.48 29.91
N THR A 2 18.53 -2.75 29.48
CA THR A 2 18.22 -3.01 28.07
C THR A 2 17.95 -1.68 27.40
N GLU A 3 18.95 -1.16 26.68
CA GLU A 3 18.80 0.02 25.83
C GLU A 3 17.86 -0.36 24.68
N GLN A 4 16.64 0.19 24.70
CA GLN A 4 15.75 0.07 23.55
C GLN A 4 16.28 0.99 22.44
N PRO A 5 16.44 0.51 21.19
CA PRO A 5 16.77 1.40 20.09
C PRO A 5 15.61 2.38 19.88
N THR A 6 15.91 3.68 19.93
CA THR A 6 14.94 4.75 19.63
C THR A 6 14.29 4.48 18.27
N PRO A 7 12.94 4.48 18.16
CA PRO A 7 12.29 4.35 16.86
C PRO A 7 12.70 5.53 15.97
N PRO A 8 12.81 5.34 14.65
CA PRO A 8 13.08 6.45 13.75
C PRO A 8 11.99 7.52 13.96
N THR A 9 12.42 8.76 14.20
CA THR A 9 11.52 9.92 14.24
C THR A 9 10.81 10.01 12.89
N GLU A 10 9.53 9.63 12.86
CA GLU A 10 8.67 9.95 11.72
C GLU A 10 8.62 11.49 11.62
N PRO A 11 8.92 12.07 10.45
CA PRO A 11 8.85 13.51 10.28
C PRO A 11 7.42 13.98 10.56
N SER A 12 7.29 15.08 11.30
CA SER A 12 6.00 15.69 11.58
C SER A 12 5.26 15.99 10.26
N PRO A 13 3.93 15.80 10.16
CA PRO A 13 3.16 16.07 8.94
C PRO A 13 3.35 17.48 8.38
N GLU A 14 3.72 18.44 9.23
CA GLU A 14 3.99 19.84 8.86
C GLU A 14 5.29 20.04 8.06
N GLU A 15 6.24 19.09 8.12
CA GLU A 15 7.54 19.15 7.43
C GLU A 15 7.60 18.25 6.18
N ALA A 16 6.49 17.61 5.81
CA ALA A 16 6.44 16.67 4.69
C ALA A 16 6.44 17.39 3.32
N PHE A 17 7.41 17.08 2.46
CA PHE A 17 7.54 17.70 1.13
C PHE A 17 6.37 17.40 0.19
N ASN A 18 5.63 16.31 0.42
CA ASN A 18 4.61 15.79 -0.49
C ASN A 18 3.27 15.54 0.22
N ALA A 19 2.93 16.36 1.23
CA ALA A 19 1.72 16.18 2.04
C ALA A 19 0.41 16.15 1.22
N ASP A 20 0.40 16.77 0.03
CA ASP A 20 -0.75 16.83 -0.87
C ASP A 20 -0.88 15.61 -1.81
N VAL A 21 0.13 14.74 -1.86
CA VAL A 21 0.17 13.60 -2.78
C VAL A 21 -0.07 12.30 -1.99
N PRO A 22 -1.16 11.56 -2.27
CA PRO A 22 -1.46 10.32 -1.56
C PRO A 22 -0.38 9.26 -1.83
N HIS A 23 0.02 8.54 -0.78
CA HIS A 23 1.06 7.49 -0.80
C HIS A 23 2.46 7.96 -1.23
N ALA A 24 2.75 9.26 -1.14
CA ALA A 24 4.09 9.78 -1.35
C ALA A 24 4.96 9.66 -0.09
N THR A 25 6.25 9.42 -0.27
CA THR A 25 7.26 9.49 0.80
C THR A 25 7.45 10.94 1.26
N PRO A 26 7.40 11.24 2.57
CA PRO A 26 7.49 12.62 3.05
C PRO A 26 8.90 13.23 3.01
N GLU A 27 9.96 12.42 2.93
CA GLU A 27 11.35 12.82 3.20
C GLU A 27 12.04 13.53 2.02
N ARG A 28 11.51 13.38 0.81
CA ARG A 28 12.15 13.92 -0.40
C ARG A 28 11.14 14.50 -1.37
N PRO A 29 11.36 15.71 -1.92
CA PRO A 29 10.45 16.29 -2.89
C PRO A 29 10.38 15.41 -4.16
N LEU A 30 9.16 15.18 -4.63
CA LEU A 30 8.92 14.48 -5.89
C LEU A 30 9.17 15.39 -7.08
N ASN A 31 9.63 14.80 -8.19
CA ASN A 31 9.59 15.48 -9.48
C ASN A 31 8.15 15.50 -10.04
N GLU A 32 7.89 16.35 -11.04
CA GLU A 32 6.54 16.53 -11.61
C GLU A 32 5.95 15.23 -12.17
N VAL A 33 6.78 14.41 -12.82
CA VAL A 33 6.37 13.13 -13.42
C VAL A 33 5.92 12.14 -12.34
N ALA A 34 6.67 12.03 -11.24
CA ALA A 34 6.35 11.15 -10.13
C ALA A 34 5.07 11.60 -9.40
N ARG A 35 4.91 12.92 -9.19
CA ARG A 35 3.69 13.49 -8.62
C ARG A 35 2.46 13.16 -9.49
N ARG A 36 2.55 13.35 -10.81
CA ARG A 36 1.48 12.98 -11.75
C ARG A 36 1.13 11.49 -11.71
N ALA A 37 2.14 10.62 -11.73
CA ALA A 37 1.92 9.18 -11.69
C ALA A 37 1.21 8.72 -10.41
N LEU A 38 1.57 9.30 -9.25
CA LEU A 38 0.92 8.97 -7.98
C LEU A 38 -0.52 9.46 -7.91
N LEU A 39 -0.80 10.66 -8.43
CA LEU A 39 -2.15 11.21 -8.51
C LEU A 39 -3.06 10.36 -9.41
N GLU A 40 -2.61 10.01 -10.61
CA GLU A 40 -3.37 9.13 -11.51
C GLU A 40 -3.60 7.74 -10.89
N ALA A 41 -2.60 7.18 -10.21
CA ALA A 41 -2.77 5.91 -9.50
C ALA A 41 -3.79 6.03 -8.35
N ALA A 42 -3.85 7.17 -7.67
CA ALA A 42 -4.85 7.42 -6.64
C ALA A 42 -6.26 7.55 -7.22
N GLU A 43 -6.40 8.23 -8.37
CA GLU A 43 -7.67 8.31 -9.10
C GLU A 43 -8.16 6.93 -9.54
N ARG A 44 -7.26 6.07 -10.06
CA ARG A 44 -7.61 4.69 -10.43
C ARG A 44 -8.08 3.89 -9.22
N ARG A 45 -7.38 3.96 -8.08
CA ARG A 45 -7.79 3.27 -6.85
C ARG A 45 -9.15 3.77 -6.34
N ALA A 46 -9.38 5.08 -6.35
CA ALA A 46 -10.66 5.65 -5.95
C ALA A 46 -11.81 5.20 -6.87
N ALA A 47 -11.54 5.00 -8.16
CA ALA A 47 -12.50 4.45 -9.11
C ALA A 47 -12.73 2.94 -8.91
N GLU A 48 -11.70 2.17 -8.55
CA GLU A 48 -11.79 0.73 -8.26
C GLU A 48 -12.48 0.43 -6.92
N GLU A 49 -12.31 1.29 -5.91
CA GLU A 49 -12.95 1.15 -4.58
C GLU A 49 -14.49 1.24 -4.66
N ALA A 50 -15.04 1.74 -5.77
CA ALA A 50 -16.48 1.69 -6.05
C ALA A 50 -16.98 0.28 -6.41
N ALA A 51 -16.11 -0.66 -6.76
CA ALA A 51 -16.46 -2.06 -6.96
C ALA A 51 -16.46 -2.78 -5.60
N ALA A 52 -17.54 -2.59 -4.83
CA ALA A 52 -17.78 -3.34 -3.61
C ALA A 52 -18.03 -4.82 -3.92
N LEU A 53 -16.95 -5.59 -4.13
CA LEU A 53 -17.04 -7.04 -4.20
C LEU A 53 -17.36 -7.56 -2.79
N PRO A 54 -18.19 -8.61 -2.69
CA PRO A 54 -18.45 -9.24 -1.41
C PRO A 54 -17.14 -9.77 -0.81
N ASN A 55 -16.92 -9.49 0.47
CA ASN A 55 -15.80 -10.06 1.21
C ASN A 55 -15.85 -11.58 1.14
N GLU A 56 -14.71 -12.20 0.86
CA GLU A 56 -14.58 -13.64 0.83
C GLU A 56 -14.60 -14.18 2.26
N VAL A 57 -15.53 -15.09 2.55
CA VAL A 57 -15.71 -15.69 3.88
C VAL A 57 -15.06 -17.06 3.90
N GLY A 58 -14.20 -17.30 4.90
CA GLY A 58 -13.51 -18.59 5.08
C GLY A 58 -12.24 -18.79 4.26
N GLY A 59 -11.85 -17.81 3.43
CA GLY A 59 -10.59 -17.79 2.70
C GLY A 59 -9.42 -17.19 3.49
N ARG A 60 -8.20 -17.36 2.96
CA ARG A 60 -7.00 -16.69 3.49
C ARG A 60 -7.12 -15.18 3.29
N LYS A 61 -6.49 -14.37 4.16
CA LYS A 61 -6.43 -12.92 3.98
C LYS A 61 -5.79 -12.60 2.63
N GLY A 62 -6.47 -11.79 1.82
CA GLY A 62 -6.02 -11.40 0.48
C GLY A 62 -6.96 -11.91 -0.61
N PRO A 63 -6.70 -11.57 -1.88
CA PRO A 63 -7.43 -12.08 -3.03
C PRO A 63 -7.45 -13.62 -3.04
N GLU A 64 -8.60 -14.23 -3.30
CA GLU A 64 -8.72 -15.69 -3.35
C GLU A 64 -7.80 -16.29 -4.44
N PRO A 65 -6.93 -17.26 -4.08
CA PRO A 65 -5.96 -17.86 -5.00
C PRO A 65 -6.56 -18.37 -6.32
N THR A 66 -7.75 -18.96 -6.29
CA THR A 66 -8.40 -19.49 -7.50
C THR A 66 -8.91 -18.38 -8.42
N ARG A 67 -9.30 -17.21 -7.90
CA ARG A 67 -9.70 -16.03 -8.68
C ARG A 67 -8.53 -15.32 -9.33
N PHE A 68 -7.40 -15.24 -8.65
CA PHE A 68 -6.29 -14.36 -9.05
C PHE A 68 -5.02 -15.12 -9.46
N GLY A 69 -5.04 -16.46 -9.45
CA GLY A 69 -3.92 -17.30 -9.83
C GLY A 69 -2.77 -17.32 -8.82
N ASP A 70 -2.94 -16.71 -7.65
CA ASP A 70 -1.93 -16.61 -6.59
C ASP A 70 -2.03 -17.81 -5.64
N TRP A 71 -1.65 -18.99 -6.14
CA TRP A 71 -1.56 -20.21 -5.36
C TRP A 71 -0.28 -20.29 -4.52
N GLU A 72 0.57 -19.26 -4.59
CA GLU A 72 1.89 -19.28 -3.98
C GLU A 72 1.92 -18.52 -2.66
N LYS A 73 2.51 -19.14 -1.64
CA LYS A 73 2.90 -18.45 -0.39
C LYS A 73 4.38 -18.63 -0.18
N LYS A 74 5.16 -17.54 -0.23
CA LYS A 74 6.62 -17.57 -0.10
C LYS A 74 7.28 -18.51 -1.13
N GLY A 75 6.76 -18.56 -2.37
CA GLY A 75 7.29 -19.41 -3.45
C GLY A 75 6.95 -20.90 -3.36
N LEU A 76 5.97 -21.26 -2.52
CA LEU A 76 5.43 -22.62 -2.43
C LEU A 76 3.97 -22.59 -2.88
N ALA A 77 3.62 -23.45 -3.85
CA ALA A 77 2.23 -23.72 -4.17
C ALA A 77 1.55 -24.37 -2.96
N VAL A 78 0.53 -23.73 -2.41
CA VAL A 78 -0.20 -24.21 -1.22
C VAL A 78 -1.68 -24.32 -1.59
N ASP A 79 -2.19 -25.55 -1.52
CA ASP A 79 -3.62 -25.86 -1.61
C ASP A 79 -4.18 -26.04 -0.18
N PHE A 80 -5.34 -25.44 0.08
CA PHE A 80 -6.10 -25.32 1.36
C PHE A 80 -5.34 -24.81 2.61
#